data_AF-A0A0B6YRT2-F1
#
_entry.id   AF-A0A0B6YRT2-F1
#
_cell.length_a   1.000
_cell.length_b   1.000
_cell.length_c   1.000
_cell.angle_alpha   90.00
_cell.angle_beta   90.00
_cell.angle_gamma   90.00
#
_symmetry.space_group_name_H-M   'P 1'
#
loop_
_entity.id
_entity.type
_entity.pdbx_description
1 polymer ?
#
loop_
_entity_poly.entity_id
_entity_poly.type
_entity_poly.pdbx_seq_one_letter_code
_entity_poly.pdbx_strand_id
1 'polypeptide(L)'
;QDENLISFVKGGLKIRECYKTYKECHKILLNRKTQTDKHTIHFESGVCTGVGAFNLMISLLPSKIMKLLEFVGFSGNKKLGLTEMQRGCELHGGLRSKLCTLFLVAYHSLVTYVLGLGDGDIELASRLLIPV
;
A
#
# COMPACT_ATOMS: atom_id res chain seq x y z
N GLN A 1 33.41 7.14 -0.10
CA GLN A 1 32.21 7.17 -0.95
C GLN A 1 31.37 5.89 -0.85
N ASP A 2 31.94 4.76 -0.39
CA ASP A 2 31.28 3.44 -0.31
C ASP A 2 30.27 3.26 0.85
N GLU A 3 30.43 3.99 1.96
CA GLU A 3 29.48 3.90 3.10
C GLU A 3 28.04 4.32 2.72
N ASN A 4 27.91 5.29 1.81
CA ASN A 4 26.61 5.74 1.33
C ASN A 4 25.92 4.64 0.51
N LEU A 5 26.65 3.94 -0.37
CA LEU A 5 26.06 2.86 -1.17
C LEU A 5 25.63 1.68 -0.28
N ILE A 6 26.45 1.30 0.69
CA ILE A 6 26.14 0.22 1.64
C ILE A 6 24.91 0.58 2.48
N SER A 7 24.79 1.83 2.93
CA SER A 7 23.61 2.27 3.68
C SER A 7 22.34 2.33 2.82
N PHE A 8 22.43 2.71 1.53
CA PHE A 8 21.30 2.60 0.59
C PHE A 8 20.83 1.14 0.42
N VAL A 9 21.76 0.21 0.20
CA VAL A 9 21.43 -1.22 0.07
C VAL A 9 20.77 -1.75 1.34
N LYS A 10 21.34 -1.43 2.52
CA LYS A 10 20.75 -1.78 3.82
C LYS A 10 19.34 -1.20 3.98
N GLY A 11 19.13 0.04 3.54
CA GLY A 11 17.81 0.67 3.51
C GLY A 11 16.81 -0.12 2.67
N GLY A 12 17.18 -0.48 1.44
CA GLY A 12 16.36 -1.32 0.57
C GLY A 12 16.02 -2.69 1.18
N LEU A 13 16.99 -3.34 1.83
CA LEU A 13 16.76 -4.62 2.52
C LEU A 13 15.78 -4.50 3.70
N LYS A 14 15.84 -3.41 4.48
CA LYS A 14 14.88 -3.14 5.56
C LYS A 14 13.46 -2.91 5.02
N ILE A 15 13.35 -2.18 3.91
CA ILE A 15 12.06 -2.00 3.22
C ILE A 15 11.50 -3.36 2.79
N ARG A 16 12.35 -4.30 2.35
CA ARG A 16 11.95 -5.67 1.99
C ARG A 16 11.35 -6.42 3.15
N GLU A 17 12.04 -6.38 4.26
CA GLU A 17 11.65 -7.06 5.48
C GLU A 17 10.31 -6.53 5.98
N CYS A 18 10.14 -5.20 5.97
CA CYS A 18 8.87 -4.55 6.29
C CYS A 18 7.73 -5.04 5.39
N TYR A 19 7.93 -5.07 4.07
CA TYR A 19 6.92 -5.58 3.14
C TYR A 19 6.59 -7.06 3.39
N LYS A 20 7.61 -7.88 3.68
CA LYS A 20 7.42 -9.30 4.01
C LYS A 20 6.58 -9.48 5.27
N THR A 21 6.85 -8.70 6.31
CA THR A 21 6.06 -8.72 7.55
C THR A 21 4.59 -8.40 7.28
N TYR A 22 4.29 -7.37 6.47
CA TYR A 22 2.91 -7.07 6.08
C TYR A 22 2.24 -8.21 5.31
N LYS A 23 2.95 -8.90 4.42
CA LYS A 23 2.41 -10.08 3.71
C LYS A 23 2.08 -11.23 4.67
N GLU A 24 2.93 -11.48 5.67
CA GLU A 24 2.63 -12.49 6.69
C GLU A 24 1.44 -12.10 7.55
N CYS A 25 1.34 -10.83 7.97
CA CYS A 25 0.17 -10.33 8.68
C CYS A 25 -1.12 -10.43 7.84
N HIS A 26 -1.03 -10.21 6.53
CA HIS A 26 -2.15 -10.38 5.60
C HIS A 26 -2.64 -11.83 5.54
N LYS A 27 -1.72 -12.81 5.48
CA LYS A 27 -2.08 -14.23 5.57
C LYS A 27 -2.74 -14.56 6.90
N ILE A 28 -2.22 -14.02 8.02
CA ILE A 28 -2.82 -14.24 9.35
C ILE A 28 -4.25 -13.68 9.37
N LEU A 29 -4.45 -12.47 8.82
CA LEU A 29 -5.75 -11.82 8.73
C LEU A 29 -6.75 -12.65 7.92
N LEU A 30 -6.34 -13.19 6.76
CA LEU A 30 -7.20 -14.01 5.90
C LEU A 30 -7.58 -15.37 6.52
N ASN A 31 -6.70 -15.95 7.33
CA ASN A 31 -6.92 -17.26 7.96
C ASN A 31 -7.60 -17.18 9.33
N ARG A 32 -7.89 -15.97 9.83
CA ARG A 32 -8.47 -15.78 11.16
C ARG A 32 -9.97 -16.12 11.14
N LYS A 33 -10.42 -16.93 12.11
CA LYS A 33 -11.85 -17.12 12.38
C LYS A 33 -12.41 -15.84 13.00
N THR A 34 -13.53 -15.34 12.45
CA THR A 34 -14.14 -14.04 12.75
C THR A 34 -14.44 -13.87 14.24
N GLN A 35 -13.53 -13.23 14.97
CA GLN A 35 -13.77 -12.79 16.34
C GLN A 35 -13.47 -11.28 16.36
N THR A 36 -14.53 -10.49 16.30
CA THR A 36 -14.45 -9.04 16.15
C THR A 36 -14.29 -8.40 17.54
N ASP A 37 -13.04 -8.17 17.95
CA ASP A 37 -12.72 -7.33 19.11
C ASP A 37 -12.21 -5.93 18.68
N LYS A 38 -12.14 -4.98 19.62
CA LYS A 38 -11.67 -3.61 19.33
C LYS A 38 -10.22 -3.54 18.80
N HIS A 39 -9.35 -4.47 19.20
CA HIS A 39 -7.98 -4.55 18.72
C HIS A 39 -7.89 -5.12 17.31
N THR A 40 -8.86 -5.94 16.91
CA THR A 40 -8.96 -6.59 15.61
C THR A 40 -9.19 -5.58 14.49
N ILE A 41 -10.04 -4.58 14.72
CA ILE A 41 -10.28 -3.50 13.75
C ILE A 41 -8.98 -2.73 13.47
N HIS A 42 -8.19 -2.48 14.53
CA HIS A 42 -6.91 -1.83 14.40
C HIS A 42 -5.87 -2.70 13.72
N PHE A 43 -5.80 -4.00 14.01
CA PHE A 43 -4.89 -4.89 13.29
C PHE A 43 -5.25 -4.95 11.81
N GLU A 44 -6.52 -5.22 11.51
CA GLU A 44 -7.04 -5.33 10.14
C GLU A 44 -6.77 -4.05 9.34
N SER A 45 -7.17 -2.89 9.87
CA SER A 45 -6.93 -1.60 9.20
C SER A 45 -5.44 -1.40 8.91
N GLY A 46 -4.55 -1.72 9.85
CA GLY A 46 -3.11 -1.58 9.65
C GLY A 46 -2.54 -2.49 8.56
N VAL A 47 -2.99 -3.74 8.55
CA VAL A 47 -2.57 -4.72 7.54
C VAL A 47 -3.08 -4.32 6.16
N CYS A 48 -4.35 -3.95 6.04
CA CYS A 48 -4.94 -3.44 4.79
C CYS A 48 -4.17 -2.22 4.27
N THR A 49 -3.91 -1.22 5.11
CA THR A 49 -3.17 -0.01 4.73
C THR A 49 -1.75 -0.35 4.27
N GLY A 50 -1.01 -1.16 5.04
CA GLY A 50 0.38 -1.48 4.72
C GLY A 50 0.52 -2.30 3.45
N VAL A 51 -0.29 -3.36 3.29
CA VAL A 51 -0.32 -4.18 2.07
C VAL A 51 -0.76 -3.35 0.88
N GLY A 52 -1.79 -2.52 1.05
CA GLY A 52 -2.30 -1.58 0.04
C GLY A 52 -1.20 -0.64 -0.45
N ALA A 53 -0.56 0.07 0.48
CA ALA A 53 0.46 1.07 0.21
C ALA A 53 1.68 0.46 -0.50
N PHE A 54 2.24 -0.64 0.02
CA PHE A 54 3.40 -1.28 -0.61
C PHE A 54 3.09 -1.77 -2.02
N ASN A 55 1.97 -2.44 -2.23
CA ASN A 55 1.59 -2.94 -3.54
C ASN A 55 1.37 -1.81 -4.56
N LEU A 56 0.72 -0.72 -4.14
CA LEU A 56 0.52 0.47 -4.96
C LEU A 56 1.84 1.18 -5.29
N MET A 57 2.63 1.53 -4.27
CA MET A 57 3.91 2.23 -4.46
C MET A 57 4.86 1.42 -5.35
N ILE A 58 4.98 0.12 -5.13
CA ILE A 58 5.84 -0.74 -5.95
C ILE A 58 5.30 -0.79 -7.39
N SER A 59 3.98 -0.97 -7.58
CA SER A 59 3.38 -1.02 -8.93
C SER A 59 3.54 0.26 -9.77
N LEU A 60 3.85 1.38 -9.12
CA LEU A 60 4.09 2.66 -9.77
C LEU A 60 5.54 2.86 -10.21
N LEU A 61 6.45 2.00 -9.76
CA LEU A 61 7.85 2.11 -10.15
C LEU A 61 8.00 1.80 -11.66
N PRO A 62 8.89 2.52 -12.36
CA PRO A 62 9.21 2.21 -13.75
C PRO A 62 9.57 0.74 -13.95
N SER A 63 9.18 0.16 -15.10
CA SER A 63 9.37 -1.26 -15.42
C SER A 63 10.83 -1.75 -15.25
N LYS A 64 11.81 -0.88 -15.47
CA LYS A 64 13.24 -1.17 -15.24
C LYS A 64 13.57 -1.42 -13.76
N ILE A 65 12.98 -0.63 -12.86
CA ILE A 65 13.16 -0.76 -11.40
C ILE A 65 12.39 -1.99 -10.90
N MET A 66 11.17 -2.20 -11.42
CA MET A 66 10.37 -3.39 -11.11
C MET A 66 11.11 -4.69 -11.39
N LYS A 67 11.75 -4.84 -12.56
CA LYS A 67 12.54 -6.04 -12.89
C LYS A 67 13.68 -6.32 -11.91
N LEU A 68 14.35 -5.27 -11.43
CA LEU A 68 15.40 -5.40 -10.42
C LEU A 68 14.84 -5.82 -9.06
N LEU A 69 13.70 -5.25 -8.67
CA LEU A 69 13.01 -5.59 -7.44
C LEU A 69 12.48 -7.03 -7.46
N GLU A 70 11.87 -7.46 -8.57
CA GLU A 70 11.36 -8.83 -8.75
C GLU A 70 12.46 -9.86 -8.60
N PHE A 71 13.64 -9.60 -9.16
CA PHE A 71 14.82 -10.45 -9.00
C PHE A 71 15.23 -10.61 -7.51
N VAL A 72 15.03 -9.58 -6.69
CA VAL A 72 15.37 -9.57 -5.26
C VAL A 72 14.21 -10.07 -4.37
N GLY A 73 13.09 -10.49 -4.99
CA GLY A 73 11.91 -11.05 -4.31
C GLY A 73 10.83 -10.02 -3.95
N PHE A 74 10.85 -8.85 -4.57
CA PHE A 74 9.85 -7.80 -4.43
C PHE A 74 8.97 -7.71 -5.67
N SER A 75 7.66 -7.88 -5.49
CA SER A 75 6.70 -7.52 -6.52
C SER A 75 5.53 -6.76 -5.90
N GLY A 76 5.00 -5.82 -6.67
CA GLY A 76 3.80 -5.06 -6.34
C GLY A 76 2.66 -5.46 -7.27
N ASN A 77 1.48 -5.64 -6.71
CA ASN A 77 0.27 -5.92 -7.46
C ASN A 77 -0.71 -4.76 -7.30
N LYS A 78 -0.84 -3.92 -8.33
CA LYS A 78 -1.70 -2.73 -8.32
C LYS A 78 -3.14 -3.05 -7.91
N LYS A 79 -3.72 -4.13 -8.43
CA LYS A 79 -5.11 -4.52 -8.15
C LYS A 79 -5.29 -4.89 -6.67
N LEU A 80 -4.41 -5.72 -6.14
CA LEU A 80 -4.39 -6.05 -4.72
C LEU A 80 -4.21 -4.78 -3.87
N GLY A 81 -3.30 -3.90 -4.29
CA GLY A 81 -3.04 -2.63 -3.62
C GLY A 81 -4.30 -1.77 -3.49
N LEU A 82 -5.05 -1.60 -4.58
CA LEU A 82 -6.31 -0.85 -4.59
C LEU A 82 -7.38 -1.51 -3.72
N THR A 83 -7.58 -2.82 -3.85
CA THR A 83 -8.60 -3.56 -3.09
C THR A 83 -8.36 -3.49 -1.58
N GLU A 84 -7.12 -3.68 -1.13
CA GLU A 84 -6.78 -3.59 0.29
C GLU A 84 -6.88 -2.16 0.83
N MET A 85 -6.51 -1.16 0.02
CA MET A 85 -6.62 0.24 0.41
C MET A 85 -8.10 0.69 0.53
N GLN A 86 -8.98 0.21 -0.35
CA GLN A 86 -10.43 0.40 -0.26
C GLN A 86 -11.00 -0.25 1.00
N ARG A 87 -10.66 -1.52 1.26
CA ARG A 87 -11.03 -2.21 2.51
C ARG A 87 -10.54 -1.45 3.75
N GLY A 88 -9.34 -0.87 3.66
CA GLY A 88 -8.77 0.01 4.69
C GLY A 88 -9.59 1.28 4.96
N CYS A 89 -10.24 1.84 3.93
CA CYS A 89 -11.11 3.01 4.05
C CYS A 89 -12.45 2.66 4.72
N GLU A 90 -13.04 1.52 4.34
CA GLU A 90 -14.33 1.02 4.85
C GLU A 90 -14.29 0.61 6.33
N LEU A 91 -13.09 0.37 6.89
CA LEU A 91 -12.88 0.13 8.31
C LEU A 91 -13.03 1.45 9.10
N HIS A 92 -14.28 1.89 9.26
CA HIS A 92 -14.65 3.09 9.99
C HIS A 92 -14.20 3.03 11.46
N GLY A 93 -13.57 4.11 11.95
CA GLY A 93 -13.22 4.26 13.38
C GLY A 93 -11.76 4.54 13.72
N GLY A 94 -10.88 4.89 12.76
CA GLY A 94 -9.48 5.23 13.07
C GLY A 94 -8.77 6.15 12.08
N LEU A 95 -7.67 6.77 12.55
CA LEU A 95 -6.78 7.65 11.75
C LEU A 95 -6.28 6.97 10.46
N ARG A 96 -6.06 5.65 10.50
CA ARG A 96 -5.55 4.88 9.37
C ARG A 96 -6.52 4.75 8.21
N SER A 97 -7.83 4.76 8.45
CA SER A 97 -8.84 4.84 7.39
C SER A 97 -8.72 6.17 6.65
N LYS A 98 -8.56 7.30 7.36
CA LYS A 98 -8.31 8.62 6.75
C LYS A 98 -6.99 8.68 5.97
N LEU A 99 -5.93 8.02 6.46
CA LEU A 99 -4.67 7.91 5.73
C LEU A 99 -4.84 7.09 4.44
N CYS A 100 -5.60 6.00 4.45
CA CYS A 100 -5.90 5.23 3.23
C CYS A 100 -6.58 6.10 2.18
N THR A 101 -7.57 6.91 2.60
CA THR A 101 -8.25 7.86 1.72
C THR A 101 -7.26 8.88 1.15
N LEU A 102 -6.40 9.49 1.97
CA LEU A 102 -5.37 10.42 1.52
C LEU A 102 -4.40 9.77 0.52
N PHE A 103 -3.96 8.54 0.76
CA PHE A 103 -3.08 7.80 -0.16
C PHE A 103 -3.77 7.52 -1.51
N LEU A 104 -5.05 7.13 -1.50
CA LEU A 104 -5.83 6.92 -2.73
C LEU A 104 -6.04 8.22 -3.50
N VAL A 105 -6.42 9.30 -2.81
CA VAL A 105 -6.61 10.61 -3.44
C VAL A 105 -5.30 11.12 -4.04
N ALA A 106 -4.18 11.02 -3.31
CA ALA A 106 -2.87 11.37 -3.83
C ALA A 106 -2.47 10.51 -5.04
N TYR A 107 -2.77 9.21 -4.99
CA TYR A 107 -2.52 8.28 -6.11
C TYR A 107 -3.27 8.70 -7.38
N HIS A 108 -4.58 8.96 -7.26
CA HIS A 108 -5.46 9.26 -8.39
C HIS A 108 -5.37 10.72 -8.87
N SER A 109 -4.89 11.65 -8.05
CA SER A 109 -4.84 13.09 -8.41
C SER A 109 -3.44 13.59 -8.77
N LEU A 110 -2.41 13.09 -8.08
CA LEU A 110 -1.04 13.61 -8.22
C LEU A 110 -0.13 12.59 -8.89
N VAL A 111 -0.12 11.34 -8.42
CA VAL A 111 0.89 10.36 -8.84
C VAL A 111 0.65 9.87 -10.26
N THR A 112 -0.59 9.59 -10.63
CA THR A 112 -0.97 9.22 -12.02
C THR A 112 -0.68 10.35 -13.01
N TYR A 113 -0.98 11.60 -12.63
CA TYR A 113 -0.68 12.79 -13.42
C TYR A 113 0.83 13.04 -13.58
N VAL A 114 1.59 13.04 -12.48
CA VAL A 114 3.05 13.30 -12.49
C VAL A 114 3.84 12.21 -13.22
N LEU A 115 3.41 10.95 -13.13
CA LEU A 115 4.07 9.83 -13.81
C LEU A 115 3.63 9.65 -15.28
N GLY A 116 2.69 10.46 -15.78
CA GLY A 116 2.21 10.37 -17.16
C GLY A 116 1.52 9.04 -17.49
N LEU A 117 0.90 8.40 -16.50
CA LEU A 117 0.27 7.07 -16.64
C LEU A 117 -1.14 7.12 -17.26
N GLY A 118 -1.57 8.28 -17.77
CA GLY A 118 -2.93 8.56 -18.28
C GLY A 118 -3.77 9.40 -17.31
N ASP A 119 -4.99 9.78 -17.73
CA ASP A 119 -5.94 10.52 -16.89
C ASP A 119 -6.26 9.67 -15.65
N GLY A 120 -5.90 10.18 -14.47
CA GLY A 120 -6.28 9.56 -13.21
C GLY A 120 -7.81 9.42 -13.11
N ASP A 121 -8.28 8.42 -12.37
CA ASP A 121 -9.72 8.23 -12.14
C ASP A 121 -10.26 9.31 -11.17
N ILE A 122 -10.48 10.51 -11.73
CA ILE A 122 -10.97 11.68 -11.00
C ILE A 122 -12.38 11.44 -10.46
N GLU A 123 -13.16 10.57 -11.10
CA GLU A 123 -14.51 10.23 -10.66
C GLU A 123 -14.47 9.38 -9.37
N LEU A 124 -13.58 8.39 -9.29
CA LEU A 124 -13.35 7.62 -8.07
C LEU A 124 -12.78 8.50 -6.95
N ALA A 125 -11.84 9.39 -7.25
CA ALA A 125 -11.29 10.33 -6.28
C ALA A 125 -12.38 11.27 -5.72
N SER A 126 -13.29 11.74 -6.58
CA SER A 126 -14.41 12.60 -6.19
C SER A 126 -15.41 11.85 -5.30
N ARG A 127 -15.70 10.57 -5.60
CA ARG A 127 -16.59 9.74 -4.77
C ARG A 127 -16.01 9.46 -3.39
N LEU A 128 -14.70 9.26 -3.27
CA LEU A 128 -14.01 9.05 -1.99
C LEU A 128 -13.91 10.30 -1.11
N LEU A 129 -14.07 11.50 -1.68
CA LEU A 129 -14.04 12.77 -0.95
C LEU A 129 -15.40 13.17 -0.36
N ILE A 130 -16.50 12.51 -0.77
CA ILE A 130 -17.82 12.77 -0.20
C ILE A 130 -17.86 12.12 1.19
N PRO A 131 -18.04 12.90 2.28
CA PRO A 131 -18.18 12.32 3.60
C PRO A 131 -19.46 11.51 3.66
N VAL A 132 -19.37 10.28 4.18
CA VAL A 132 -20.54 9.47 4.57
C VAL A 132 -21.16 10.06 5.82
#